data_AF-A0A9D1CHE9-F1
#
_entry.id   AF-A0A9D1CHE9-F1
#
_cell.length_a   1.000
_cell.length_b   1.000
_cell.length_c   1.000
_cell.angle_alpha   90.00
_cell.angle_beta   90.00
_cell.angle_gamma   90.00
#
_symmetry.space_group_name_H-M   'P 1'
#
loop_
_entity.id
_entity.type
_entity.pdbx_description
1 polymer ?
#
loop_
_entity_poly.entity_id
_entity_poly.type
_entity_poly.pdbx_seq_one_letter_code
_entity_poly.pdbx_strand_id
1 'polypeptide(L)'
;MFRILIFLVLSLLMAGTVYSRYDALMGNDGIPDLGNHPSYLPYYPAMLLPLFTVMLLVVLTPILGVVRAADLSLSIFGGLFVHISLYYLVLLALMPHLRGRISARTCAMLWVIPNVLYLTTYSTFTPPRPWLIIPLPGHGWTLLLWVWLAGLVGVLAVHIVQHLRFRRRILAPAVPATDPLTRYLWEEALKEAGFRNPKYQLVLSPEVKTPLSIGLLPRCTRVVLPTRSYTREELYWVIRHEVIHLARQDSWSKFFLLFCTAICWFNPLMWVAMKRCAQDLELSCDETVLLFAHQSQRKEYAALLLNTAGDARGFTTCLSASATTLRRRLEQVLSPAARSSGAVVVGVLFFLAAITCGSVTLSYDTAPAAQVLYSAGDTAQYQADGIHLSPPHAQAENTPYTLTDPQAFHDYLSGLSLSRLAGNYNFPDQDFSCFLFGPDNGKLIVISHQVMEVTELGHDSYPTYYHISQEVDWDYLLSLMEASPHSWT
;
A
#
# COMPACT_ATOMS: atom_id res chain seq x y z
N MET A 1 2.07 -23.19 -4.31
CA MET A 1 3.06 -22.92 -5.39
C MET A 1 2.64 -21.78 -6.33
N PHE A 2 1.38 -21.71 -6.78
CA PHE A 2 0.89 -20.67 -7.72
C PHE A 2 1.18 -19.21 -7.29
N ARG A 3 0.89 -18.86 -6.02
CA ARG A 3 1.15 -17.53 -5.43
C ARG A 3 2.62 -17.09 -5.54
N ILE A 4 3.55 -18.01 -5.23
CA ILE A 4 5.00 -17.74 -5.28
C ILE A 4 5.45 -17.46 -6.72
N LEU A 5 5.01 -18.28 -7.67
CA LEU A 5 5.37 -18.12 -9.08
C LEU A 5 4.90 -16.77 -9.62
N ILE A 6 3.66 -16.38 -9.32
CA ILE A 6 3.09 -15.11 -9.80
C ILE A 6 3.84 -13.92 -9.21
N PHE A 7 4.10 -13.91 -7.90
CA PHE A 7 4.84 -12.80 -7.29
C PHE A 7 6.30 -12.75 -7.75
N LEU A 8 6.91 -13.89 -8.09
CA LEU A 8 8.22 -13.91 -8.73
C LEU A 8 8.15 -13.26 -10.12
N VAL A 9 7.17 -13.61 -10.95
CA VAL A 9 6.97 -13.01 -12.28
C VAL A 9 6.72 -11.50 -12.16
N LEU A 10 5.82 -11.06 -11.29
CA LEU A 10 5.55 -9.64 -11.07
C LEU A 10 6.77 -8.88 -10.53
N SER A 11 7.55 -9.50 -9.64
CA SER A 11 8.81 -8.96 -9.14
C SER A 11 9.84 -8.78 -10.25
N LEU A 12 10.00 -9.79 -11.12
CA LEU A 12 10.90 -9.73 -12.28
C LEU A 12 10.45 -8.68 -13.29
N LEU A 13 9.14 -8.55 -13.53
CA LEU A 13 8.59 -7.47 -14.37
C LEU A 13 8.91 -6.11 -13.76
N MET A 14 8.71 -5.93 -12.45
CA MET A 14 8.99 -4.66 -11.80
C MET A 14 10.49 -4.33 -11.84
N ALA A 15 11.38 -5.29 -11.54
CA ALA A 15 12.81 -5.12 -11.69
C ALA A 15 13.20 -4.80 -13.13
N GLY A 16 12.62 -5.50 -14.11
CA GLY A 16 12.83 -5.28 -15.54
C GLY A 16 12.45 -3.86 -15.97
N THR A 17 11.32 -3.32 -15.47
CA THR A 17 10.94 -1.93 -15.75
C THR A 17 11.90 -0.90 -15.15
N VAL A 18 12.47 -1.17 -13.98
CA VAL A 18 13.50 -0.31 -13.37
C VAL A 18 14.77 -0.34 -14.17
N TYR A 19 15.21 -1.55 -14.55
CA TYR A 19 16.41 -1.75 -15.33
C TYR A 19 16.29 -1.07 -16.70
N SER A 20 15.22 -1.35 -17.46
CA SER A 20 15.05 -0.78 -18.80
C SER A 20 14.99 0.74 -18.81
N ARG A 21 14.35 1.35 -17.81
CA ARG A 21 14.33 2.82 -17.68
C ARG A 21 15.66 3.40 -17.23
N TYR A 22 16.43 2.69 -16.42
CA TYR A 22 17.77 3.10 -16.05
C TYR A 22 18.71 3.02 -17.25
N ASP A 23 18.66 1.91 -18.00
CA ASP A 23 19.46 1.64 -19.18
C ASP A 23 19.20 2.67 -20.30
N ALA A 24 17.92 2.94 -20.60
CA ALA A 24 17.52 3.98 -21.55
C ALA A 24 18.00 5.39 -21.15
N LEU A 25 18.12 5.65 -19.84
CA LEU A 25 18.65 6.92 -19.33
C LEU A 25 20.17 7.00 -19.44
N MET A 26 20.90 5.89 -19.27
CA MET A 26 22.36 5.90 -19.31
C MET A 26 22.90 5.87 -20.76
N GLY A 27 22.15 5.27 -21.69
CA GLY A 27 22.52 5.18 -23.11
C GLY A 27 23.78 4.33 -23.36
N ASN A 28 23.95 3.83 -24.59
CA ASN A 28 25.14 3.05 -24.95
C ASN A 28 26.38 3.94 -25.20
N ASP A 29 26.19 5.22 -25.52
CA ASP A 29 27.24 6.18 -25.89
C ASP A 29 27.15 7.53 -25.13
N GLY A 30 26.44 7.58 -24.00
CA GLY A 30 26.23 8.81 -23.23
C GLY A 30 25.27 9.82 -23.88
N ILE A 31 24.64 9.47 -24.99
CA ILE A 31 23.51 10.19 -25.59
C ILE A 31 22.23 9.44 -25.20
N PRO A 32 21.30 10.06 -24.46
CA PRO A 32 20.05 9.40 -24.10
C PRO A 32 19.22 9.16 -25.37
N ASP A 33 18.80 7.91 -25.60
CA ASP A 33 17.80 7.58 -26.61
C ASP A 33 16.42 8.04 -26.09
N LEU A 34 16.17 9.34 -26.20
CA LEU A 34 14.96 9.96 -25.68
C LEU A 34 13.71 9.61 -26.50
N GLY A 35 13.87 9.00 -27.68
CA GLY A 35 12.78 8.49 -28.53
C GLY A 35 11.47 9.30 -28.51
N ASN A 36 10.33 8.61 -28.58
CA ASN A 36 8.98 9.16 -28.36
C ASN A 36 8.47 8.89 -26.92
N HIS A 37 9.33 8.40 -26.02
CA HIS A 37 8.93 7.98 -24.67
C HIS A 37 9.16 9.11 -23.67
N PRO A 38 8.16 9.51 -22.86
CA PRO A 38 8.38 10.58 -21.90
C PRO A 38 9.34 10.08 -20.81
N SER A 39 10.54 10.65 -20.79
CA SER A 39 11.74 10.18 -20.08
C SER A 39 11.57 10.10 -18.56
N TYR A 40 10.54 10.78 -18.06
CA TYR A 40 10.32 11.04 -16.64
C TYR A 40 9.01 10.44 -16.10
N LEU A 41 8.30 9.59 -16.85
CA LEU A 41 7.03 9.00 -16.37
C LEU A 41 7.16 8.33 -15.00
N PRO A 42 6.12 8.37 -14.15
CA PRO A 42 6.05 7.52 -12.97
C PRO A 42 6.13 6.03 -13.37
N TYR A 43 6.64 5.18 -12.47
CA TYR A 43 6.64 3.73 -12.70
C TYR A 43 5.23 3.16 -12.59
N TYR A 44 4.44 3.68 -11.65
CA TYR A 44 3.05 3.30 -11.42
C TYR A 44 2.28 4.50 -10.86
N PRO A 45 0.97 4.59 -11.14
CA PRO A 45 0.14 5.66 -10.61
C PRO A 45 0.00 5.51 -9.09
N ALA A 46 0.39 6.53 -8.32
CA ALA A 46 0.34 6.50 -6.85
C ALA A 46 -1.09 6.52 -6.25
N MET A 47 -2.12 6.40 -7.09
CA MET A 47 -3.54 6.49 -6.72
C MET A 47 -4.26 5.15 -6.57
N LEU A 48 -3.58 4.03 -6.80
CA LEU A 48 -4.20 2.71 -6.76
C LEU A 48 -4.81 2.40 -5.38
N LEU A 49 -4.02 2.48 -4.31
CA LEU A 49 -4.51 2.22 -2.96
C LEU A 49 -5.54 3.26 -2.46
N PRO A 50 -5.35 4.58 -2.64
CA PRO A 50 -6.38 5.57 -2.31
C PRO A 50 -7.72 5.32 -3.03
N LEU A 51 -7.68 5.07 -4.34
CA LEU A 51 -8.89 4.80 -5.14
C LEU A 51 -9.57 3.52 -4.68
N PHE A 52 -8.79 2.46 -4.43
CA PHE A 52 -9.30 1.19 -3.91
C PHE A 52 -10.00 1.38 -2.56
N THR A 53 -9.42 2.21 -1.68
CA THR A 53 -10.02 2.53 -0.38
C THR A 53 -11.33 3.29 -0.51
N VAL A 54 -11.41 4.26 -1.44
CA VAL A 54 -12.66 4.97 -1.73
C VAL A 54 -13.70 4.01 -2.33
N MET A 55 -13.30 3.15 -3.25
CA MET A 55 -14.18 2.13 -3.82
C MET A 55 -14.76 1.23 -2.72
N LEU A 56 -13.91 0.76 -1.81
CA LEU A 56 -14.31 -0.10 -0.70
C LEU A 56 -15.25 0.61 0.30
N LEU A 57 -14.89 1.81 0.75
CA LEU A 57 -15.62 2.51 1.81
C LEU A 57 -16.86 3.28 1.33
N VAL A 58 -16.87 3.74 0.08
CA VAL A 58 -17.92 4.65 -0.43
C VAL A 58 -18.79 3.96 -1.46
N VAL A 59 -18.19 3.18 -2.37
CA VAL A 59 -18.93 2.58 -3.50
C VAL A 59 -19.52 1.23 -3.11
N LEU A 60 -18.79 0.38 -2.37
CA LEU A 60 -19.28 -0.95 -1.99
C LEU A 60 -20.20 -0.92 -0.76
N THR A 61 -20.08 0.06 0.12
CA THR A 61 -20.92 0.16 1.34
C THR A 61 -22.43 0.18 1.06
N PRO A 62 -22.95 0.96 0.08
CA PRO A 62 -24.37 0.92 -0.28
C PRO A 62 -24.83 -0.42 -0.90
N ILE A 63 -23.90 -1.17 -1.52
CA ILE A 63 -24.20 -2.41 -2.24
C ILE A 63 -24.21 -3.61 -1.28
N LEU A 64 -23.20 -3.69 -0.40
CA LEU A 64 -23.00 -4.81 0.51
C LEU A 64 -23.70 -4.61 1.87
N GLY A 65 -24.11 -3.38 2.18
CA GLY A 65 -24.60 -2.99 3.50
C GLY A 65 -23.45 -2.65 4.46
N VAL A 66 -23.76 -1.84 5.48
CA VAL A 66 -22.76 -1.25 6.39
C VAL A 66 -21.95 -2.30 7.14
N VAL A 67 -22.59 -3.37 7.62
CA VAL A 67 -21.93 -4.42 8.42
C VAL A 67 -20.91 -5.19 7.59
N ARG A 68 -21.30 -5.66 6.39
CA ARG A 68 -20.40 -6.41 5.49
C ARG A 68 -19.27 -5.54 4.97
N ALA A 69 -19.55 -4.27 4.65
CA ALA A 69 -18.51 -3.34 4.23
C ALA A 69 -17.51 -3.03 5.35
N ALA A 70 -17.97 -2.94 6.60
CA ALA A 70 -17.11 -2.76 7.77
C ALA A 70 -16.19 -3.98 7.99
N ASP A 71 -16.73 -5.20 7.90
CA ASP A 71 -15.96 -6.44 7.98
C ASP A 71 -14.88 -6.50 6.88
N LEU A 72 -15.28 -6.31 5.61
CA LEU A 72 -14.34 -6.33 4.49
C LEU A 72 -13.26 -5.25 4.62
N SER A 73 -13.60 -4.08 5.16
CA SER A 73 -12.65 -3.00 5.42
C SER A 73 -11.68 -3.34 6.53
N LEU A 74 -12.16 -3.90 7.65
CA LEU A 74 -11.30 -4.34 8.76
C LEU A 74 -10.35 -5.46 8.31
N SER A 75 -10.87 -6.42 7.54
CA SER A 75 -10.12 -7.50 6.91
C SER A 75 -8.97 -7.00 6.04
N ILE A 76 -9.25 -6.07 5.13
CA ILE A 76 -8.25 -5.54 4.20
C ILE A 76 -7.28 -4.59 4.92
N PHE A 77 -7.78 -3.61 5.66
CA PHE A 77 -6.91 -2.56 6.24
C PHE A 77 -6.18 -3.00 7.50
N GLY A 78 -6.73 -3.93 8.28
CA GLY A 78 -6.10 -4.46 9.48
C GLY A 78 -4.73 -5.08 9.20
N GLY A 79 -4.68 -6.04 8.26
CA GLY A 79 -3.43 -6.66 7.83
C GLY A 79 -2.52 -5.70 7.04
N LEU A 80 -3.11 -4.87 6.17
CA LEU A 80 -2.35 -3.95 5.32
C LEU A 80 -1.61 -2.89 6.15
N PHE A 81 -2.20 -2.38 7.24
CA PHE A 81 -1.55 -1.41 8.14
C PHE A 81 -0.23 -1.94 8.71
N VAL A 82 -0.27 -3.14 9.29
CA VAL A 82 0.90 -3.77 9.92
C VAL A 82 1.97 -3.99 8.87
N HIS A 83 1.55 -4.47 7.70
CA HIS A 83 2.45 -4.77 6.60
C HIS A 83 3.14 -3.52 6.03
N ILE A 84 2.39 -2.43 5.78
CA ILE A 84 2.96 -1.14 5.36
C ILE A 84 3.92 -0.59 6.42
N SER A 85 3.57 -0.73 7.70
CA SER A 85 4.39 -0.28 8.82
C SER A 85 5.73 -1.02 8.88
N LEU A 86 5.71 -2.34 8.77
CA LEU A 86 6.92 -3.19 8.72
C LEU A 86 7.76 -2.89 7.48
N TYR A 87 7.12 -2.73 6.32
CA TYR A 87 7.79 -2.38 5.08
C TYR A 87 8.59 -1.07 5.22
N TYR A 88 7.97 0.00 5.72
CA TYR A 88 8.66 1.28 5.87
C TYR A 88 9.67 1.27 7.01
N LEU A 89 9.49 0.46 8.07
CA LEU A 89 10.51 0.27 9.10
C LEU A 89 11.79 -0.31 8.49
N VAL A 90 11.66 -1.40 7.72
CA VAL A 90 12.77 -2.05 7.02
C VAL A 90 13.38 -1.08 6.01
N LEU A 91 12.55 -0.40 5.21
CA LEU A 91 13.03 0.56 4.22
C LEU A 91 13.82 1.70 4.90
N LEU A 92 13.30 2.29 5.97
CA LEU A 92 13.98 3.36 6.72
C LEU A 92 15.36 2.92 7.23
N ALA A 93 15.50 1.67 7.69
CA ALA A 93 16.77 1.10 8.13
C ALA A 93 17.75 0.88 6.97
N LEU A 94 17.27 0.45 5.80
CA LEU A 94 18.10 0.21 4.62
C LEU A 94 18.51 1.49 3.86
N MET A 95 17.67 2.53 3.91
CA MET A 95 17.84 3.75 3.11
C MET A 95 19.19 4.47 3.26
N PRO A 96 19.82 4.59 4.46
CA PRO A 96 21.16 5.16 4.59
C PRO A 96 22.21 4.48 3.71
N HIS A 97 22.10 3.15 3.55
CA HIS A 97 23.03 2.37 2.72
C HIS A 97 22.64 2.39 1.24
N LEU A 98 21.33 2.29 0.95
CA LEU A 98 20.83 2.26 -0.43
C LEU A 98 21.14 3.56 -1.18
N ARG A 99 21.01 4.73 -0.54
CA ARG A 99 21.29 6.05 -1.15
C ARG A 99 22.72 6.20 -1.71
N GLY A 100 23.68 5.42 -1.20
CA GLY A 100 25.06 5.41 -1.69
C GLY A 100 25.31 4.44 -2.85
N ARG A 101 24.43 3.45 -3.08
CA ARG A 101 24.69 2.31 -3.98
C ARG A 101 23.74 2.21 -5.18
N ILE A 102 22.53 2.73 -5.06
CA ILE A 102 21.50 2.67 -6.11
C ILE A 102 21.08 4.09 -6.51
N SER A 103 20.52 4.24 -7.70
CA SER A 103 20.03 5.55 -8.19
C SER A 103 19.01 6.18 -7.22
N ALA A 104 19.00 7.50 -7.15
CA ALA A 104 18.02 8.21 -6.32
C ALA A 104 16.60 8.04 -6.88
N ARG A 105 16.45 7.82 -8.19
CA ARG A 105 15.17 7.42 -8.82
C ARG A 105 14.62 6.13 -8.24
N THR A 106 15.46 5.12 -8.10
CA THR A 106 15.07 3.84 -7.49
C THR A 106 14.75 4.00 -6.01
N CYS A 107 15.52 4.81 -5.28
CA CYS A 107 15.20 5.16 -3.88
C CYS A 107 13.81 5.80 -3.76
N ALA A 108 13.47 6.74 -4.63
CA ALA A 108 12.15 7.37 -4.66
C ALA A 108 11.02 6.37 -4.93
N MET A 109 11.26 5.42 -5.84
CA MET A 109 10.30 4.37 -6.21
C MET A 109 9.98 3.42 -5.05
N LEU A 110 10.97 3.05 -4.22
CA LEU A 110 10.76 2.17 -3.07
C LEU A 110 9.66 2.69 -2.14
N TRP A 111 9.54 4.02 -1.99
CA TRP A 111 8.48 4.61 -1.16
C TRP A 111 7.06 4.37 -1.67
N VAL A 112 6.87 4.05 -2.96
CA VAL A 112 5.55 3.90 -3.57
C VAL A 112 5.19 2.42 -3.78
N ILE A 113 6.11 1.48 -3.56
CA ILE A 113 5.84 0.03 -3.67
C ILE A 113 4.59 -0.42 -2.88
N PRO A 114 4.33 0.07 -1.66
CA PRO A 114 3.15 -0.39 -0.91
C PRO A 114 1.81 -0.09 -1.58
N ASN A 115 1.77 0.83 -2.55
CA ASN A 115 0.58 1.19 -3.31
C ASN A 115 -0.03 0.03 -4.12
N VAL A 116 0.73 -1.05 -4.38
CA VAL A 116 0.23 -2.25 -5.09
C VAL A 116 0.07 -3.47 -4.20
N LEU A 117 0.46 -3.41 -2.93
CA LEU A 117 0.46 -4.57 -2.04
C LEU A 117 -0.96 -5.07 -1.72
N TYR A 118 -1.97 -4.20 -1.72
CA TYR A 118 -3.36 -4.61 -1.53
C TYR A 118 -3.90 -5.54 -2.63
N LEU A 119 -3.28 -5.56 -3.83
CA LEU A 119 -3.66 -6.49 -4.88
C LEU A 119 -3.34 -7.94 -4.49
N THR A 120 -2.40 -8.15 -3.56
CA THR A 120 -1.99 -9.47 -3.08
C THR A 120 -2.97 -10.09 -2.07
N THR A 121 -3.95 -9.31 -1.59
CA THR A 121 -5.03 -9.75 -0.69
C THR A 121 -6.32 -10.17 -1.43
N TYR A 122 -6.32 -10.18 -2.77
CA TYR A 122 -7.47 -10.64 -3.56
C TYR A 122 -7.66 -12.17 -3.48
N SER A 123 -8.88 -12.68 -3.66
CA SER A 123 -9.23 -14.10 -3.47
C SER A 123 -8.41 -15.08 -4.31
N THR A 124 -7.97 -14.67 -5.51
CA THR A 124 -7.08 -15.50 -6.37
C THR A 124 -5.65 -15.62 -5.83
N PHE A 125 -5.29 -14.78 -4.85
CA PHE A 125 -3.97 -14.70 -4.22
C PHE A 125 -4.05 -14.93 -2.71
N THR A 126 -5.10 -15.61 -2.23
CA THR A 126 -5.33 -15.82 -0.79
C THR A 126 -4.05 -16.24 -0.09
N PRO A 127 -3.64 -15.52 0.96
CA PRO A 127 -2.48 -15.90 1.74
C PRO A 127 -2.70 -17.30 2.33
N PRO A 128 -1.61 -18.10 2.49
CA PRO A 128 -1.68 -19.28 3.33
C PRO A 128 -2.02 -18.84 4.77
N ARG A 129 -2.36 -19.81 5.61
CA ARG A 129 -2.64 -19.60 7.05
C ARG A 129 -1.78 -18.48 7.66
N PRO A 130 -2.38 -17.52 8.39
CA PRO A 130 -1.65 -16.42 8.97
C PRO A 130 -0.63 -16.97 9.98
N TRP A 131 0.54 -16.35 10.06
CA TRP A 131 1.58 -16.72 11.03
C TRP A 131 1.34 -16.09 12.40
N LEU A 132 0.70 -14.93 12.43
CA LEU A 132 0.41 -14.21 13.65
C LEU A 132 -1.03 -13.67 13.60
N ILE A 133 -1.80 -14.03 14.62
CA ILE A 133 -3.17 -13.56 14.84
C ILE A 133 -3.13 -12.66 16.07
N ILE A 134 -3.52 -11.41 15.90
CA ILE A 134 -3.54 -10.43 17.00
C ILE A 134 -4.99 -10.27 17.46
N PRO A 135 -5.34 -10.73 18.67
CA PRO A 135 -6.70 -10.60 19.18
C PRO A 135 -7.01 -9.15 19.55
N LEU A 136 -8.13 -8.64 19.05
CA LEU A 136 -8.70 -7.37 19.48
C LEU A 136 -9.56 -7.58 20.74
N PRO A 137 -9.52 -6.63 21.70
CA PRO A 137 -10.22 -6.78 22.96
C PRO A 137 -11.74 -6.67 22.80
N GLY A 138 -12.44 -7.80 22.96
CA GLY A 138 -13.90 -7.91 23.09
C GLY A 138 -14.71 -7.10 22.07
N HIS A 139 -15.87 -6.60 22.48
CA HIS A 139 -16.78 -5.80 21.64
C HIS A 139 -16.27 -4.38 21.34
N GLY A 140 -15.11 -3.98 21.87
CA GLY A 140 -14.53 -2.64 21.71
C GLY A 140 -13.98 -2.35 20.30
N TRP A 141 -13.90 -3.34 19.43
CA TRP A 141 -13.37 -3.21 18.06
C TRP A 141 -14.16 -2.20 17.21
N THR A 142 -15.48 -2.10 17.42
CA THR A 142 -16.34 -1.12 16.73
C THR A 142 -15.99 0.32 17.09
N LEU A 143 -15.76 0.60 18.38
CA LEU A 143 -15.29 1.90 18.84
C LEU A 143 -13.90 2.22 18.27
N LEU A 144 -12.99 1.25 18.26
CA LEU A 144 -11.66 1.41 17.67
C LEU A 144 -11.73 1.75 16.17
N LEU A 145 -12.64 1.13 15.42
CA LEU A 145 -12.89 1.46 14.01
C LEU A 145 -13.40 2.89 13.82
N TRP A 146 -14.35 3.34 14.65
CA TRP A 146 -14.85 4.72 14.59
C TRP A 146 -13.77 5.74 14.94
N VAL A 147 -12.96 5.46 15.98
CA VAL A 147 -11.81 6.30 16.35
C VAL A 147 -10.78 6.32 15.21
N TRP A 148 -10.49 5.17 14.60
CA TRP A 148 -9.59 5.07 13.46
C TRP A 148 -10.09 5.89 12.27
N LEU A 149 -11.37 5.75 11.90
CA LEU A 149 -11.99 6.47 10.79
C LEU A 149 -12.02 7.98 11.06
N ALA A 150 -12.34 8.39 12.28
CA ALA A 150 -12.30 9.79 12.69
C ALA A 150 -10.89 10.39 12.55
N GLY A 151 -9.85 9.65 12.95
CA GLY A 151 -8.46 10.06 12.76
C GLY A 151 -8.04 10.13 11.29
N LEU A 152 -8.41 9.15 10.47
CA LEU A 152 -8.18 9.15 9.01
C LEU A 152 -8.78 10.40 8.36
N VAL A 153 -10.07 10.64 8.61
CA VAL A 153 -10.80 11.80 8.08
C VAL A 153 -10.21 13.10 8.62
N GLY A 154 -9.90 13.16 9.92
CA GLY A 154 -9.32 14.32 10.58
C GLY A 154 -7.97 14.73 9.99
N VAL A 155 -7.04 13.78 9.84
CA VAL A 155 -5.71 14.06 9.25
C VAL A 155 -5.84 14.49 7.80
N LEU A 156 -6.64 13.80 6.98
CA LEU A 156 -6.87 14.20 5.59
C LEU A 156 -7.50 15.59 5.49
N ALA A 157 -8.54 15.88 6.29
CA ALA A 157 -9.20 17.17 6.29
C ALA A 157 -8.25 18.31 6.69
N VAL A 158 -7.46 18.13 7.74
CA VAL A 158 -6.46 19.12 8.17
C VAL A 158 -5.46 19.40 7.04
N HIS A 159 -4.88 18.37 6.43
CA HIS A 159 -3.91 18.54 5.35
C HIS A 159 -4.53 19.13 4.06
N ILE A 160 -5.76 18.75 3.71
CA ILE A 160 -6.49 19.33 2.58
C ILE A 160 -6.76 20.81 2.84
N VAL A 161 -7.26 21.17 4.03
CA VAL A 161 -7.53 22.57 4.38
C VAL A 161 -6.24 23.39 4.39
N GLN A 162 -5.15 22.87 4.96
CA GLN A 162 -3.84 23.51 4.91
C GLN A 162 -3.36 23.71 3.46
N HIS A 163 -3.47 22.68 2.62
CA HIS A 163 -3.11 22.76 1.20
C HIS A 163 -3.95 23.81 0.45
N LEU A 164 -5.26 23.83 0.67
CA LEU A 164 -6.16 24.79 0.01
C LEU A 164 -5.92 26.23 0.50
N ARG A 165 -5.68 26.43 1.80
CA ARG A 165 -5.32 27.74 2.36
C ARG A 165 -3.99 28.23 1.79
N PHE A 166 -2.97 27.37 1.78
CA PHE A 166 -1.66 27.67 1.20
C PHE A 166 -1.78 27.98 -0.29
N ARG A 167 -2.51 27.16 -1.05
CA ARG A 167 -2.78 27.38 -2.48
C ARG A 167 -3.47 28.71 -2.73
N ARG A 168 -4.51 29.05 -1.97
CA ARG A 168 -5.19 30.34 -2.09
C ARG A 168 -4.25 31.49 -1.80
N ARG A 169 -3.47 31.40 -0.71
CA ARG A 169 -2.50 32.44 -0.33
C ARG A 169 -1.48 32.72 -1.43
N ILE A 170 -0.85 31.68 -2.00
CA ILE A 170 0.20 31.87 -2.99
C ILE A 170 -0.33 32.22 -4.39
N LEU A 171 -1.54 31.75 -4.75
CA LEU A 171 -2.11 32.00 -6.07
C LEU A 171 -2.94 33.28 -6.16
N ALA A 172 -3.44 33.81 -5.03
CA ALA A 172 -4.20 35.06 -5.03
C ALA A 172 -3.42 36.26 -5.61
N PRO A 173 -2.13 36.49 -5.27
CA PRO A 173 -1.32 37.54 -5.89
C PRO A 173 -0.52 37.05 -7.11
N ALA A 174 -0.74 35.82 -7.59
CA ALA A 174 0.08 35.25 -8.65
C ALA A 174 -0.27 35.81 -10.02
N VAL A 175 0.75 36.13 -10.82
CA VAL A 175 0.61 36.61 -12.20
C VAL A 175 1.20 35.60 -13.19
N PRO A 176 0.62 35.44 -14.39
CA PRO A 176 1.22 34.60 -15.42
C PRO A 176 2.64 35.05 -15.77
N ALA A 177 3.55 34.10 -15.95
CA ALA A 177 4.89 34.41 -16.45
C ALA A 177 4.83 34.73 -17.96
N THR A 178 4.86 36.02 -18.30
CA THR A 178 4.74 36.52 -19.68
C THR A 178 6.08 36.85 -20.35
N ASP A 179 7.17 36.88 -19.59
CA ASP A 179 8.50 37.14 -20.11
C ASP A 179 8.88 36.16 -21.25
N PRO A 180 9.34 36.64 -22.42
CA PRO A 180 9.61 35.80 -23.58
C PRO A 180 10.65 34.69 -23.31
N LEU A 181 11.72 35.01 -22.58
CA LEU A 181 12.77 34.04 -22.25
C LEU A 181 12.22 32.94 -21.33
N THR A 182 11.48 33.35 -20.29
CA THR A 182 10.83 32.42 -19.35
C THR A 182 9.88 31.48 -20.05
N ARG A 183 9.06 32.02 -20.96
CA ARG A 183 8.10 31.23 -21.74
C ARG A 183 8.81 30.25 -22.68
N TYR A 184 9.85 30.69 -23.36
CA TYR A 184 10.65 29.85 -24.24
C TYR A 184 11.25 28.66 -23.48
N LEU A 185 11.94 28.92 -22.35
CA LEU A 185 12.54 27.86 -21.53
C LEU A 185 11.50 26.92 -20.94
N TRP A 186 10.32 27.43 -20.57
CA TRP A 186 9.20 26.62 -20.08
C TRP A 186 8.67 25.67 -21.15
N GLU A 187 8.40 26.18 -22.36
CA GLU A 187 7.90 25.39 -23.49
C GLU A 187 8.93 24.35 -23.95
N GLU A 188 10.22 24.72 -24.00
CA GLU A 188 11.33 23.82 -24.31
C GLU A 188 11.43 22.68 -23.29
N ALA A 189 11.45 23.00 -21.99
CA ALA A 189 11.52 21.97 -20.95
C ALA A 189 10.31 21.03 -20.97
N LEU A 190 9.11 21.55 -21.21
CA LEU A 190 7.90 20.71 -21.34
C LEU A 190 7.98 19.78 -22.55
N LYS A 191 8.48 20.27 -23.69
CA LYS A 191 8.67 19.48 -24.91
C LYS A 191 9.69 18.37 -24.69
N GLU A 192 10.83 18.67 -24.07
CA GLU A 192 11.84 17.69 -23.72
C GLU A 192 11.33 16.63 -22.74
N ALA A 193 10.44 17.02 -21.82
CA ALA A 193 9.78 16.08 -20.92
C ALA A 193 8.68 15.22 -21.58
N GLY A 194 8.44 15.41 -22.88
CA GLY A 194 7.48 14.64 -23.67
C GLY A 194 6.02 15.10 -23.52
N PHE A 195 5.77 16.31 -23.01
CA PHE A 195 4.41 16.84 -22.93
C PHE A 195 3.93 17.35 -24.29
N ARG A 196 2.93 16.68 -24.88
CA ARG A 196 2.34 17.09 -26.17
C ARG A 196 1.38 18.27 -26.08
N ASN A 197 0.53 18.31 -25.05
CA ASN A 197 -0.46 19.37 -24.81
C ASN A 197 -0.61 19.64 -23.30
N PRO A 198 0.42 20.17 -22.65
CA PRO A 198 0.41 20.42 -21.21
C PRO A 198 -0.64 21.48 -20.85
N LYS A 199 -1.47 21.18 -19.83
CA LYS A 199 -2.46 22.14 -19.27
C LYS A 199 -1.94 22.90 -18.04
N TYR A 200 -0.65 22.70 -17.74
CA TYR A 200 0.06 23.37 -16.65
C TYR A 200 0.28 24.84 -16.98
N GLN A 201 0.22 25.71 -15.97
CA GLN A 201 0.56 27.12 -16.14
C GLN A 201 1.72 27.49 -15.22
N LEU A 202 2.63 28.30 -15.76
CA LEU A 202 3.74 28.92 -15.04
C LEU A 202 3.30 30.31 -14.57
N VAL A 203 3.44 30.56 -13.28
CA VAL A 203 3.05 31.84 -12.64
C VAL A 203 4.18 32.33 -11.73
N LEU A 204 4.25 33.64 -11.55
CA LEU A 204 5.12 34.31 -10.59
C LEU A 204 4.28 34.71 -9.36
N SER A 205 4.81 34.52 -8.15
CA SER A 205 4.13 34.96 -6.93
C SER A 205 5.13 35.55 -5.92
N PRO A 206 4.80 36.71 -5.29
CA PRO A 206 5.64 37.30 -4.25
C PRO A 206 5.55 36.52 -2.91
N GLU A 207 4.54 35.66 -2.73
CA GLU A 207 4.32 34.92 -1.49
C GLU A 207 5.20 33.65 -1.36
N VAL A 208 5.93 33.28 -2.42
CA VAL A 208 6.85 32.14 -2.41
C VAL A 208 8.29 32.60 -2.51
N LYS A 209 9.17 31.94 -1.76
CA LYS A 209 10.62 32.23 -1.77
C LYS A 209 11.43 31.19 -2.54
N THR A 210 10.87 30.00 -2.69
CA THR A 210 11.44 28.92 -3.48
C THR A 210 10.46 28.56 -4.59
N PRO A 211 10.94 28.19 -5.79
CA PRO A 211 10.13 27.56 -6.82
C PRO A 211 9.36 26.36 -6.26
N LEU A 212 8.13 26.16 -6.75
CA LEU A 212 7.34 24.99 -6.43
C LEU A 212 6.26 24.67 -7.45
N SER A 213 5.86 23.41 -7.49
CA SER A 213 4.66 22.94 -8.18
C SER A 213 3.53 22.66 -7.21
N ILE A 214 2.34 23.23 -7.44
CA ILE A 214 1.15 23.03 -6.58
C ILE A 214 -0.05 22.53 -7.36
N GLY A 215 -0.70 21.47 -6.85
CA GLY A 215 -1.87 20.83 -7.43
C GLY A 215 -1.62 19.36 -7.80
N LEU A 216 -2.71 18.60 -7.96
CA LEU A 216 -2.68 17.16 -8.28
C LEU A 216 -3.08 16.86 -9.73
N LEU A 217 -4.07 17.59 -10.25
CA LEU A 217 -4.62 17.37 -11.59
C LEU A 217 -3.98 18.33 -12.61
N PRO A 218 -3.66 17.90 -13.84
CA PRO A 218 -2.97 18.74 -14.82
C PRO A 218 -3.62 20.11 -15.08
N ARG A 219 -4.95 20.21 -15.03
CA ARG A 219 -5.69 21.47 -15.22
C ARG A 219 -5.57 22.44 -14.05
N CYS A 220 -5.42 21.89 -12.84
CA CYS A 220 -5.40 22.64 -11.58
C CYS A 220 -3.98 22.92 -11.10
N THR A 221 -2.99 22.20 -11.65
CA THR A 221 -1.58 22.33 -11.29
C THR A 221 -0.99 23.62 -11.85
N ARG A 222 -0.24 24.31 -10.99
CA ARG A 222 0.49 25.56 -11.27
C ARG A 222 1.93 25.39 -10.83
N VAL A 223 2.87 25.79 -11.68
CA VAL A 223 4.27 25.98 -11.28
C VAL A 223 4.42 27.44 -10.88
N VAL A 224 4.86 27.67 -9.65
CA VAL A 224 4.94 28.99 -9.03
C VAL A 224 6.41 29.32 -8.82
N LEU A 225 6.89 30.39 -9.45
CA LEU A 225 8.22 30.92 -9.24
C LEU A 225 8.15 32.16 -8.33
N PRO A 226 9.13 32.37 -7.45
CA PRO A 226 9.31 33.62 -6.74
C PRO A 226 9.39 34.83 -7.68
N THR A 227 8.77 35.95 -7.30
CA THR A 227 8.93 37.20 -8.03
C THR A 227 10.31 37.80 -7.74
N ARG A 228 11.30 37.42 -8.55
CA ARG A 228 12.66 38.00 -8.55
C ARG A 228 13.26 38.01 -9.95
N SER A 229 14.37 38.71 -10.12
CA SER A 229 15.19 38.61 -11.32
C SER A 229 15.93 37.27 -11.32
N TYR A 230 15.92 36.60 -12.47
CA TYR A 230 16.66 35.38 -12.73
C TYR A 230 17.66 35.64 -13.85
N THR A 231 18.86 35.05 -13.76
CA THR A 231 19.67 34.90 -14.97
C THR A 231 19.05 33.83 -15.86
N ARG A 232 19.47 33.78 -17.14
CA ARG A 232 19.01 32.75 -18.07
C ARG A 232 19.30 31.35 -17.53
N GLU A 233 20.49 31.16 -16.97
CA GLU A 233 20.98 29.88 -16.48
C GLU A 233 20.26 29.46 -15.20
N GLU A 234 20.04 30.39 -14.26
CA GLU A 234 19.22 30.13 -13.06
C GLU A 234 17.82 29.67 -13.45
N LEU A 235 17.20 30.37 -14.42
CA LEU A 235 15.86 30.07 -14.87
C LEU A 235 15.77 28.73 -15.59
N TYR A 236 16.77 28.41 -16.42
CA TYR A 236 16.90 27.12 -17.10
C TYR A 236 16.88 25.96 -16.09
N TRP A 237 17.72 26.04 -15.06
CA TRP A 237 17.82 25.00 -14.03
C TRP A 237 16.55 24.88 -13.18
N VAL A 238 15.97 26.00 -12.75
CA VAL A 238 14.73 26.02 -11.96
C VAL A 238 13.56 25.42 -12.73
N ILE A 239 13.35 25.82 -13.98
CA ILE A 239 12.25 25.33 -14.80
C ILE A 239 12.40 23.83 -15.04
N ARG A 240 13.61 23.37 -15.40
CA ARG A 240 13.87 21.96 -15.65
C ARG A 240 13.58 21.10 -14.42
N HIS A 241 13.99 21.58 -13.24
CA HIS A 241 13.70 20.92 -11.95
C HIS A 241 12.20 20.76 -11.72
N GLU A 242 11.42 21.83 -11.85
CA GLU A 242 9.97 21.78 -11.65
C GLU A 242 9.25 20.91 -12.70
N VAL A 243 9.67 20.97 -13.96
CA VAL A 243 9.10 20.13 -15.03
C VAL A 243 9.35 18.64 -14.76
N ILE A 244 10.51 18.27 -14.22
CA ILE A 244 10.79 16.88 -13.83
C ILE A 244 9.83 16.41 -12.73
N HIS A 245 9.55 17.24 -11.72
CA HIS A 245 8.53 16.92 -10.70
C HIS A 245 7.14 16.70 -11.31
N LEU A 246 6.75 17.52 -12.28
CA LEU A 246 5.47 17.36 -13.00
C LEU A 246 5.42 16.05 -13.78
N ALA A 247 6.46 15.76 -14.55
CA ALA A 247 6.51 14.60 -15.43
C ALA A 247 6.53 13.29 -14.65
N ARG A 248 7.20 13.28 -13.49
CA ARG A 248 7.21 12.15 -12.53
C ARG A 248 5.98 12.04 -11.66
N GLN A 249 5.10 13.05 -11.70
CA GLN A 249 3.92 13.10 -10.86
C GLN A 249 4.25 13.04 -9.35
N ASP A 250 5.34 13.71 -8.93
CA ASP A 250 5.81 13.61 -7.55
C ASP A 250 4.78 14.13 -6.52
N SER A 251 3.86 15.02 -6.93
CA SER A 251 2.70 15.43 -6.12
C SER A 251 1.78 14.26 -5.77
N TRP A 252 1.59 13.29 -6.68
CA TRP A 252 0.81 12.08 -6.42
C TRP A 252 1.55 11.13 -5.48
N SER A 253 2.87 10.99 -5.61
CA SER A 253 3.69 10.23 -4.65
C SER A 253 3.62 10.84 -3.25
N LYS A 254 3.71 12.17 -3.13
CA LYS A 254 3.55 12.88 -1.85
C LYS A 254 2.13 12.68 -1.28
N PHE A 255 1.10 12.71 -2.12
CA PHE A 255 -0.28 12.42 -1.70
C PHE A 255 -0.46 10.98 -1.21
N PHE A 256 0.13 10.00 -1.90
CA PHE A 256 0.09 8.59 -1.48
C PHE A 256 0.71 8.40 -0.08
N LEU A 257 1.87 9.00 0.19
CA LEU A 257 2.48 8.92 1.53
C LEU A 257 1.64 9.64 2.60
N LEU A 258 1.02 10.77 2.26
CA LEU A 258 0.06 11.43 3.14
C LEU A 258 -1.15 10.52 3.42
N PHE A 259 -1.65 9.83 2.41
CA PHE A 259 -2.77 8.89 2.54
C PHE A 259 -2.40 7.70 3.45
N CYS A 260 -1.24 7.07 3.24
CA CYS A 260 -0.72 6.05 4.16
C CYS A 260 -0.56 6.59 5.58
N THR A 261 -0.05 7.82 5.72
CA THR A 261 0.09 8.49 7.02
C THR A 261 -1.27 8.72 7.67
N ALA A 262 -2.31 9.07 6.90
CA ALA A 262 -3.64 9.28 7.43
C ALA A 262 -4.31 7.97 7.86
N ILE A 263 -4.16 6.88 7.10
CA ILE A 263 -4.60 5.53 7.52
C ILE A 263 -3.91 5.11 8.83
N CYS A 264 -2.63 5.45 8.94
CA CYS A 264 -1.76 5.07 10.05
C CYS A 264 -1.48 6.26 10.97
N TRP A 265 -2.44 7.16 11.21
CA TRP A 265 -2.18 8.48 11.81
C TRP A 265 -1.49 8.41 13.18
N PHE A 266 -1.74 7.36 13.94
CA PHE A 266 -1.15 7.08 15.25
C PHE A 266 0.29 6.53 15.15
N ASN A 267 0.75 6.12 13.97
CA ASN A 267 2.05 5.51 13.76
C ASN A 267 3.14 6.56 13.44
N PRO A 268 4.08 6.86 14.37
CA PRO A 268 5.15 7.83 14.15
C PRO A 268 6.07 7.46 12.98
N LEU A 269 6.22 6.18 12.64
CA LEU A 269 7.05 5.74 11.52
C LEU A 269 6.53 6.26 10.19
N MET A 270 5.20 6.38 10.00
CA MET A 270 4.64 6.90 8.75
C MET A 270 4.95 8.38 8.57
N TRP A 271 4.90 9.16 9.65
CA TRP A 271 5.29 10.57 9.62
C TRP A 271 6.77 10.75 9.26
N VAL A 272 7.64 9.86 9.76
CA VAL A 272 9.06 9.84 9.38
C VAL A 272 9.23 9.42 7.91
N ALA A 273 8.55 8.37 7.47
CA ALA A 273 8.57 7.88 6.09
C ALA A 273 8.13 8.98 5.10
N MET A 274 7.04 9.69 5.38
CA MET A 274 6.56 10.81 4.56
C MET A 274 7.63 11.90 4.41
N LYS A 275 8.30 12.29 5.51
CA LYS A 275 9.37 13.29 5.49
C LYS A 275 10.60 12.79 4.69
N ARG A 276 10.98 11.52 4.86
CA ARG A 276 12.13 10.94 4.16
C ARG A 276 11.88 10.76 2.67
N CYS A 277 10.69 10.29 2.29
CA CYS A 277 10.24 10.20 0.91
C CYS A 277 10.35 11.57 0.22
N ALA A 278 9.87 12.65 0.85
CA ALA A 278 9.99 13.98 0.28
C ALA A 278 11.46 14.38 0.02
N GLN A 279 12.39 14.04 0.92
CA GLN A 279 13.82 14.29 0.68
C GLN A 279 14.38 13.48 -0.49
N ASP A 280 13.97 12.21 -0.62
CA ASP A 280 14.45 11.33 -1.68
C ASP A 280 13.90 11.71 -3.06
N LEU A 281 12.69 12.29 -3.11
CA LEU A 281 12.13 12.88 -4.33
C LEU A 281 12.98 14.06 -4.82
N GLU A 282 13.42 14.95 -3.92
CA GLU A 282 14.29 16.08 -4.26
C GLU A 282 15.68 15.62 -4.76
N LEU A 283 16.31 14.67 -4.05
CA LEU A 283 17.61 14.10 -4.47
C LEU A 283 17.51 13.43 -5.84
N SER A 284 16.40 12.74 -6.07
CA SER A 284 16.11 12.09 -7.33
C SER A 284 15.87 13.09 -8.46
N CYS A 285 15.22 14.22 -8.16
CA CYS A 285 15.05 15.31 -9.11
C CYS A 285 16.41 15.94 -9.46
N ASP A 286 17.23 16.27 -8.47
CA ASP A 286 18.58 16.83 -8.66
C ASP A 286 19.47 15.92 -9.51
N GLU A 287 19.46 14.61 -9.23
CA GLU A 287 20.20 13.61 -10.02
C GLU A 287 19.73 13.60 -11.48
N THR A 288 18.41 13.70 -11.71
CA THR A 288 17.81 13.67 -13.05
C THR A 288 18.13 14.95 -13.83
N VAL A 289 18.05 16.12 -13.18
CA VAL A 289 18.39 17.42 -13.77
C VAL A 289 19.84 17.43 -14.27
N LEU A 290 20.75 16.78 -13.55
CA LEU A 290 22.19 16.83 -13.78
C LEU A 290 22.77 15.61 -14.51
N LEU A 291 21.93 14.71 -15.02
CA LEU A 291 22.37 13.41 -15.56
C LEU A 291 23.52 13.53 -16.58
N PHE A 292 23.50 14.57 -17.42
CA PHE A 292 24.52 14.87 -18.43
C PHE A 292 25.26 16.19 -18.19
N ALA A 293 25.13 16.76 -16.99
CA ALA A 293 25.75 18.04 -16.68
C ALA A 293 27.27 17.89 -16.42
N HIS A 294 28.07 18.74 -17.05
CA HIS A 294 29.50 18.85 -16.77
C HIS A 294 29.77 19.47 -15.39
N GLN A 295 31.01 19.36 -14.90
CA GLN A 295 31.35 19.81 -13.55
C GLN A 295 31.11 21.33 -13.33
N SER A 296 31.25 22.16 -14.36
CA SER A 296 30.93 23.60 -14.29
C SER A 296 29.44 23.83 -14.04
N GLN A 297 28.58 23.16 -14.82
CA GLN A 297 27.12 23.21 -14.69
C GLN A 297 26.64 22.68 -13.33
N ARG A 298 27.30 21.63 -12.80
CA ARG A 298 27.01 21.12 -11.44
C ARG A 298 27.32 22.15 -10.35
N LYS A 299 28.42 22.88 -10.48
CA LYS A 299 28.78 23.97 -9.56
C LYS A 299 27.80 25.14 -9.64
N GLU A 300 27.39 25.50 -10.85
CA GLU A 300 26.37 26.52 -11.10
C GLU A 300 25.03 26.13 -10.45
N TYR A 301 24.57 24.90 -10.67
CA TYR A 301 23.36 24.38 -10.04
C TYR A 301 23.47 24.34 -8.50
N ALA A 302 24.62 23.93 -7.96
CA ALA A 302 24.86 23.94 -6.52
C ALA A 302 24.81 25.36 -5.93
N ALA A 303 25.36 26.36 -6.64
CA ALA A 303 25.26 27.76 -6.24
C ALA A 303 23.81 28.26 -6.26
N LEU A 304 23.03 27.86 -7.27
CA LEU A 304 21.59 28.14 -7.34
C LEU A 304 20.84 27.53 -6.14
N LEU A 305 21.13 26.27 -5.77
CA LEU A 305 20.54 25.63 -4.58
C LEU A 305 20.86 26.41 -3.29
N LEU A 306 22.09 26.91 -3.15
CA LEU A 306 22.48 27.72 -1.99
C LEU A 306 21.76 29.06 -1.95
N ASN A 307 21.72 29.77 -3.09
CA ASN A 307 21.07 31.08 -3.21
C ASN A 307 19.56 31.00 -2.96
N THR A 308 18.91 29.92 -3.41
CA THR A 308 17.48 29.69 -3.19
C THR A 308 17.15 29.21 -1.78
N ALA A 309 18.07 28.52 -1.10
CA ALA A 309 17.87 28.04 0.27
C ALA A 309 18.07 29.12 1.34
N GLY A 310 18.89 30.16 1.08
CA GLY A 310 19.20 31.23 2.03
C GLY A 310 18.01 32.08 2.49
N ASP A 311 16.86 31.97 1.81
CA ASP A 311 15.70 32.84 2.06
C ASP A 311 14.51 32.11 2.74
N ALA A 312 14.54 30.79 2.87
CA ALA A 312 13.38 29.97 3.24
C ALA A 312 13.03 30.01 4.74
N ARG A 313 12.08 30.88 5.13
CA ARG A 313 11.24 30.72 6.33
C ARG A 313 9.80 30.40 5.88
N GLY A 314 9.39 29.13 5.86
CA GLY A 314 7.99 28.74 5.61
C GLY A 314 7.77 27.36 4.99
N PHE A 315 6.61 26.75 5.28
CA PHE A 315 6.17 25.43 4.79
C PHE A 315 5.74 25.49 3.32
N THR A 316 6.57 24.97 2.42
CA THR A 316 6.24 24.75 0.99
C THR A 316 6.46 23.28 0.62
N THR A 317 6.20 22.88 -0.63
CA THR A 317 6.49 21.52 -1.16
C THR A 317 7.94 21.07 -0.98
N CYS A 318 8.83 22.02 -0.66
CA CYS A 318 10.05 21.81 0.09
C CYS A 318 9.75 21.41 1.55
N LEU A 319 9.43 20.14 1.76
CA LEU A 319 9.66 19.46 3.04
C LEU A 319 11.18 19.31 3.37
N SER A 320 12.03 20.04 2.64
CA SER A 320 13.49 20.07 2.67
C SER A 320 14.04 21.28 3.47
N ALA A 321 13.27 21.87 4.39
CA ALA A 321 13.66 23.08 5.12
C ALA A 321 14.78 22.90 6.19
N SER A 322 15.47 21.75 6.24
CA SER A 322 16.61 21.56 7.15
C SER A 322 17.93 21.75 6.41
N ALA A 323 18.88 22.47 7.03
CA ALA A 323 20.26 22.58 6.55
C ALA A 323 20.89 21.21 6.23
N THR A 324 20.48 20.15 6.94
CA THR A 324 20.92 18.78 6.70
C THR A 324 20.45 18.21 5.36
N THR A 325 19.29 18.62 4.86
CA THR A 325 18.77 18.18 3.55
C THR A 325 19.48 18.92 2.43
N LEU A 326 19.66 20.24 2.57
CA LEU A 326 20.42 21.04 1.61
C LEU A 326 21.86 20.54 1.48
N ARG A 327 22.54 20.30 2.60
CA ARG A 327 23.89 19.73 2.62
C ARG A 327 23.96 18.44 1.80
N ARG A 328 23.01 17.53 2.01
CA ARG A 328 22.98 16.23 1.30
C ARG A 328 22.75 16.39 -0.20
N ARG A 329 21.89 17.33 -0.60
CA ARG A 329 21.68 17.67 -2.02
C ARG A 329 22.98 18.16 -2.64
N LEU A 330 23.66 19.10 -1.99
CA LEU A 330 24.95 19.65 -2.45
C LEU A 330 26.04 18.58 -2.56
N GLU A 331 26.15 17.69 -1.56
CA GLU A 331 27.09 16.55 -1.58
C GLU A 331 26.83 15.66 -2.82
N GLN A 332 25.58 15.34 -3.14
CA GLN A 332 25.25 14.49 -4.29
C GLN A 332 25.42 15.19 -5.64
N VAL A 333 25.14 16.49 -5.70
CA VAL A 333 25.31 17.32 -6.90
C VAL A 333 26.79 17.44 -7.28
N LEU A 334 27.64 17.74 -6.29
CA LEU A 334 29.07 18.05 -6.48
C LEU A 334 29.96 16.82 -6.61
N SER A 335 29.59 15.72 -5.94
CA SER A 335 30.30 14.44 -5.98
C SER A 335 29.34 13.31 -6.35
N PRO A 336 28.95 13.19 -7.64
CA PRO A 336 28.11 12.10 -8.09
C PRO A 336 28.84 10.76 -7.94
N ALA A 337 28.22 9.81 -7.23
CA ALA A 337 28.72 8.45 -7.12
C ALA A 337 28.24 7.61 -8.31
N ALA A 338 29.08 6.68 -8.80
CA ALA A 338 28.63 5.64 -9.72
C ALA A 338 27.63 4.74 -8.98
N ARG A 339 26.37 4.79 -9.41
CA ARG A 339 25.26 4.07 -8.80
C ARG A 339 24.75 2.99 -9.74
N SER A 340 24.31 1.88 -9.19
CA SER A 340 23.61 0.85 -9.97
C SER A 340 22.14 1.23 -10.17
N SER A 341 21.47 0.55 -11.12
CA SER A 341 20.03 0.74 -11.35
C SER A 341 19.19 0.44 -10.10
N GLY A 342 19.65 -0.46 -9.22
CA GLY A 342 18.88 -0.94 -8.07
C GLY A 342 17.66 -1.79 -8.42
N ALA A 343 17.53 -2.22 -9.68
CA ALA A 343 16.42 -3.04 -10.17
C ALA A 343 16.21 -4.32 -9.35
N VAL A 344 17.30 -5.02 -9.02
CA VAL A 344 17.26 -6.23 -8.19
C VAL A 344 16.71 -5.93 -6.79
N VAL A 345 17.11 -4.80 -6.19
CA VAL A 345 16.62 -4.40 -4.86
C VAL A 345 15.11 -4.17 -4.88
N VAL A 346 14.59 -3.51 -5.91
CA VAL A 346 13.15 -3.31 -6.10
C VAL A 346 12.41 -4.64 -6.23
N GLY A 347 12.92 -5.53 -7.09
CA GLY A 347 12.34 -6.86 -7.28
C GLY A 347 12.29 -7.66 -5.97
N VAL A 348 13.42 -7.75 -5.27
CA VAL A 348 13.52 -8.49 -4.00
C VAL A 348 12.60 -7.90 -2.94
N LEU A 349 12.62 -6.58 -2.72
CA LEU A 349 11.77 -5.96 -1.70
C LEU A 349 10.28 -6.11 -2.02
N PHE A 350 9.88 -6.01 -3.29
CA PHE A 350 8.50 -6.26 -3.69
C PHE A 350 8.11 -7.71 -3.52
N PHE A 351 8.96 -8.66 -3.90
CA PHE A 351 8.68 -10.08 -3.74
C PHE A 351 8.48 -10.44 -2.26
N LEU A 352 9.39 -9.98 -1.40
CA LEU A 352 9.31 -10.19 0.04
C LEU A 352 8.07 -9.53 0.65
N ALA A 353 7.73 -8.31 0.24
CA ALA A 353 6.51 -7.65 0.68
C ALA A 353 5.26 -8.42 0.20
N ALA A 354 5.19 -8.79 -1.07
CA ALA A 354 4.05 -9.50 -1.64
C ALA A 354 3.82 -10.88 -1.00
N ILE A 355 4.88 -11.64 -0.72
CA ILE A 355 4.75 -12.99 -0.13
C ILE A 355 4.35 -12.95 1.35
N THR A 356 4.83 -11.95 2.09
CA THR A 356 4.52 -11.76 3.53
C THR A 356 3.26 -10.93 3.77
N CYS A 357 2.67 -10.35 2.72
CA CYS A 357 1.39 -9.68 2.81
C CYS A 357 0.28 -10.71 3.13
N GLY A 358 -0.54 -10.40 4.13
CA GLY A 358 -1.54 -11.31 4.67
C GLY A 358 -1.02 -12.30 5.72
N SER A 359 0.28 -12.34 6.04
CA SER A 359 0.81 -13.23 7.08
C SER A 359 0.44 -12.82 8.51
N VAL A 360 -0.01 -11.57 8.71
CA VAL A 360 -0.50 -11.06 10.00
C VAL A 360 -1.95 -10.66 9.84
N THR A 361 -2.79 -11.07 10.79
CA THR A 361 -4.21 -10.75 10.81
C THR A 361 -4.69 -10.35 12.19
N LEU A 362 -5.88 -9.76 12.23
CA LEU A 362 -6.58 -9.42 13.46
C LEU A 362 -7.70 -10.45 13.68
N SER A 363 -7.87 -10.90 14.92
CA SER A 363 -9.11 -11.58 15.31
C SER A 363 -9.98 -10.67 16.16
N TYR A 364 -11.30 -10.76 16.01
CA TYR A 364 -12.25 -9.89 16.69
C TYR A 364 -13.58 -10.61 16.90
N ASP A 365 -14.51 -10.00 17.62
CA ASP A 365 -15.86 -10.53 17.86
C ASP A 365 -15.85 -11.97 18.44
N THR A 366 -15.17 -12.14 19.56
CA THR A 366 -15.09 -13.45 20.24
C THR A 366 -16.45 -13.83 20.80
N ALA A 367 -16.98 -14.97 20.35
CA ALA A 367 -18.27 -15.51 20.77
C ALA A 367 -18.19 -17.04 20.93
N PRO A 368 -19.06 -17.63 21.78
CA PRO A 368 -19.24 -19.08 21.80
C PRO A 368 -19.70 -19.58 20.43
N ALA A 369 -19.15 -20.70 19.99
CA ALA A 369 -19.53 -21.39 18.76
C ALA A 369 -21.03 -21.68 18.69
N ALA A 370 -21.67 -21.88 19.86
CA ALA A 370 -23.12 -22.04 19.95
C ALA A 370 -23.88 -20.90 19.24
N GLN A 371 -23.43 -19.64 19.39
CA GLN A 371 -24.07 -18.47 18.78
C GLN A 371 -23.80 -18.33 17.27
N VAL A 372 -22.70 -18.93 16.79
CA VAL A 372 -22.27 -18.87 15.39
C VAL A 372 -22.89 -20.01 14.58
N LEU A 373 -22.90 -21.22 15.15
CA LEU A 373 -23.30 -22.45 14.48
C LEU A 373 -24.81 -22.67 14.56
N TYR A 374 -25.45 -22.39 15.70
CA TYR A 374 -26.85 -22.72 15.95
C TYR A 374 -27.69 -21.45 16.11
N SER A 375 -28.66 -21.23 15.22
CA SER A 375 -29.62 -20.16 15.40
C SER A 375 -30.57 -20.49 16.54
N ALA A 376 -30.82 -19.52 17.42
CA ALA A 376 -31.62 -19.66 18.65
C ALA A 376 -31.07 -20.61 19.74
N GLY A 377 -29.88 -21.19 19.58
CA GLY A 377 -29.20 -21.99 20.62
C GLY A 377 -29.82 -23.37 20.90
N ASP A 378 -30.75 -23.83 20.06
CA ASP A 378 -31.33 -25.18 20.17
C ASP A 378 -30.53 -26.16 19.31
N THR A 379 -29.58 -26.87 19.93
CA THR A 379 -28.74 -27.87 19.27
C THR A 379 -29.53 -29.09 18.79
N ALA A 380 -30.69 -29.37 19.38
CA ALA A 380 -31.48 -30.57 19.07
C ALA A 380 -32.15 -30.53 17.69
N GLN A 381 -32.24 -29.37 17.07
CA GLN A 381 -32.83 -29.18 15.74
C GLN A 381 -31.81 -29.34 14.60
N TYR A 382 -30.53 -29.50 14.93
CA TYR A 382 -29.46 -29.64 13.96
C TYR A 382 -29.04 -31.09 13.79
N GLN A 383 -28.75 -31.46 12.54
CA GLN A 383 -28.21 -32.76 12.18
C GLN A 383 -26.88 -32.56 11.46
N ALA A 384 -25.83 -33.21 11.96
CA ALA A 384 -24.55 -33.29 11.26
C ALA A 384 -24.53 -34.49 10.31
N ASP A 385 -24.10 -34.26 9.07
CA ASP A 385 -23.98 -35.26 8.01
C ASP A 385 -22.71 -35.04 7.16
N GLY A 386 -22.32 -36.05 6.38
CA GLY A 386 -21.16 -35.99 5.49
C GLY A 386 -19.86 -35.70 6.22
N ILE A 387 -19.60 -36.41 7.34
CA ILE A 387 -18.39 -36.19 8.14
C ILE A 387 -17.19 -36.82 7.46
N HIS A 388 -16.18 -35.99 7.21
CA HIS A 388 -14.90 -36.39 6.64
C HIS A 388 -13.75 -35.95 7.54
N LEU A 389 -12.81 -36.85 7.77
CA LEU A 389 -11.55 -36.62 8.47
C LEU A 389 -10.39 -36.79 7.49
N SER A 390 -9.32 -36.03 7.69
CA SER A 390 -8.05 -36.21 6.95
C SER A 390 -6.95 -36.76 7.84
N PRO A 391 -5.86 -37.34 7.28
CA PRO A 391 -4.69 -37.72 8.05
C PRO A 391 -4.13 -36.53 8.86
N PRO A 392 -3.73 -36.71 10.13
CA PRO A 392 -3.50 -38.00 10.81
C PRO A 392 -4.73 -38.61 11.49
N HIS A 393 -5.90 -37.94 11.45
CA HIS A 393 -7.08 -38.35 12.21
C HIS A 393 -7.94 -39.39 11.49
N ALA A 394 -7.79 -39.52 10.17
CA ALA A 394 -8.49 -40.52 9.38
C ALA A 394 -7.84 -41.91 9.45
N GLN A 395 -8.66 -42.95 9.60
CA GLN A 395 -8.24 -44.35 9.46
C GLN A 395 -7.79 -44.70 8.03
N ALA A 396 -8.43 -44.11 7.00
CA ALA A 396 -8.05 -44.18 5.59
C ALA A 396 -8.60 -42.97 4.81
N GLU A 397 -7.97 -42.61 3.68
CA GLU A 397 -8.43 -41.52 2.81
C GLU A 397 -9.88 -41.73 2.36
N ASN A 398 -10.69 -40.66 2.40
CA ASN A 398 -12.11 -40.65 2.00
C ASN A 398 -13.02 -41.62 2.77
N THR A 399 -12.66 -42.05 3.98
CA THR A 399 -13.57 -42.85 4.82
C THR A 399 -14.67 -41.94 5.38
N PRO A 400 -15.97 -42.22 5.10
CA PRO A 400 -17.06 -41.47 5.73
C PRO A 400 -17.21 -41.87 7.19
N TYR A 401 -17.51 -40.90 8.06
CA TYR A 401 -17.76 -41.14 9.48
C TYR A 401 -19.21 -40.84 9.85
N THR A 402 -19.71 -41.52 10.87
CA THR A 402 -21.03 -41.30 11.47
C THR A 402 -20.88 -40.99 12.95
N LEU A 403 -21.77 -40.15 13.49
CA LEU A 403 -21.77 -39.82 14.92
C LEU A 403 -22.39 -40.95 15.74
N THR A 404 -21.68 -41.39 16.79
CA THR A 404 -22.19 -42.32 17.79
C THR A 404 -23.06 -41.61 18.82
N ASP A 405 -22.67 -40.39 19.21
CA ASP A 405 -23.42 -39.50 20.10
C ASP A 405 -23.54 -38.09 19.50
N PRO A 406 -24.64 -37.81 18.76
CA PRO A 406 -24.87 -36.49 18.17
C PRO A 406 -25.00 -35.37 19.21
N GLN A 407 -25.56 -35.65 20.39
CA GLN A 407 -25.80 -34.62 21.40
C GLN A 407 -24.47 -34.16 22.02
N ALA A 408 -23.62 -35.10 22.42
CA ALA A 408 -22.28 -34.79 22.91
C ALA A 408 -21.42 -34.04 21.88
N PHE A 409 -21.59 -34.35 20.59
CA PHE A 409 -20.90 -33.64 19.51
C PHE A 409 -21.34 -32.17 19.41
N HIS A 410 -22.64 -31.91 19.45
CA HIS A 410 -23.17 -30.54 19.44
C HIS A 410 -22.79 -29.76 20.70
N ASP A 411 -22.77 -30.40 21.86
CA ASP A 411 -22.35 -29.79 23.13
C ASP A 411 -20.86 -29.42 23.10
N TYR A 412 -20.01 -30.31 22.57
CA TYR A 412 -18.59 -30.04 22.38
C TYR A 412 -18.35 -28.85 21.47
N LEU A 413 -18.97 -28.85 20.28
CA LEU A 413 -18.86 -27.74 19.34
C LEU A 413 -19.35 -26.45 19.97
N SER A 414 -20.48 -26.47 20.70
CA SER A 414 -21.05 -25.31 21.40
C SER A 414 -20.10 -24.70 22.43
N GLY A 415 -19.28 -25.53 23.09
CA GLY A 415 -18.29 -25.13 24.08
C GLY A 415 -17.04 -24.45 23.50
N LEU A 416 -16.86 -24.47 22.18
CA LEU A 416 -15.72 -23.80 21.54
C LEU A 416 -15.87 -22.27 21.59
N SER A 417 -14.78 -21.55 21.87
CA SER A 417 -14.73 -20.09 21.77
C SER A 417 -14.14 -19.69 20.41
N LEU A 418 -14.93 -19.00 19.60
CA LEU A 418 -14.59 -18.59 18.23
C LEU A 418 -14.32 -17.09 18.17
N SER A 419 -13.19 -16.69 17.59
CA SER A 419 -12.89 -15.28 17.27
C SER A 419 -12.81 -15.11 15.77
N ARG A 420 -13.64 -14.24 15.20
CA ARG A 420 -13.68 -13.99 13.75
C ARG A 420 -12.35 -13.46 13.23
N LEU A 421 -11.85 -14.02 12.14
CA LEU A 421 -10.60 -13.62 11.49
C LEU A 421 -10.86 -12.53 10.44
N ALA A 422 -10.04 -11.48 10.48
CA ALA A 422 -10.08 -10.37 9.53
C ALA A 422 -9.28 -10.75 8.27
N GLY A 423 -9.90 -11.48 7.32
CA GLY A 423 -9.21 -11.90 6.11
C GLY A 423 -9.80 -13.14 5.46
N ASN A 424 -9.44 -13.35 4.20
CA ASN A 424 -9.66 -14.63 3.52
C ASN A 424 -8.31 -15.37 3.45
N TYR A 425 -8.30 -16.62 3.87
CA TYR A 425 -7.10 -17.43 3.97
C TYR A 425 -7.31 -18.76 3.24
N ASN A 426 -6.22 -19.30 2.72
CA ASN A 426 -6.23 -20.65 2.21
C ASN A 426 -5.70 -21.61 3.27
N PHE A 427 -6.54 -22.55 3.69
CA PHE A 427 -6.20 -23.67 4.55
C PHE A 427 -6.19 -24.94 3.70
N PRO A 428 -5.04 -25.34 3.13
CA PRO A 428 -4.96 -26.53 2.29
C PRO A 428 -5.16 -27.82 3.10
N ASP A 429 -4.84 -27.76 4.40
CA ASP A 429 -4.98 -28.88 5.33
C ASP A 429 -6.40 -28.82 5.92
N GLN A 430 -7.22 -29.86 5.71
CA GLN A 430 -8.59 -29.96 6.23
C GLN A 430 -8.68 -31.13 7.19
N ASP A 431 -8.45 -30.91 8.48
CA ASP A 431 -8.41 -31.99 9.47
C ASP A 431 -9.79 -32.65 9.63
N PHE A 432 -10.85 -31.84 9.60
CA PHE A 432 -12.24 -32.27 9.76
C PHE A 432 -13.19 -31.42 8.90
N SER A 433 -14.23 -32.04 8.35
CA SER A 433 -15.35 -31.31 7.76
C SER A 433 -16.68 -32.03 8.00
N CYS A 434 -17.76 -31.25 8.14
CA CYS A 434 -19.12 -31.77 8.22
C CYS A 434 -20.14 -30.76 7.70
N PHE A 435 -21.28 -31.27 7.24
CA PHE A 435 -22.46 -30.46 6.95
C PHE A 435 -23.38 -30.45 8.16
N LEU A 436 -23.74 -29.26 8.65
CA LEU A 436 -24.80 -29.05 9.62
C LEU A 436 -26.08 -28.61 8.91
N PHE A 437 -27.12 -29.41 8.98
CA PHE A 437 -28.46 -29.05 8.52
C PHE A 437 -29.33 -28.70 9.72
N GLY A 438 -30.11 -27.63 9.62
CA GLY A 438 -31.00 -27.18 10.69
C GLY A 438 -32.23 -26.46 10.15
N PRO A 439 -32.98 -25.72 10.98
CA PRO A 439 -34.16 -24.97 10.55
C PRO A 439 -33.84 -23.81 9.58
N ASP A 440 -32.58 -23.35 9.58
CA ASP A 440 -32.06 -22.36 8.63
C ASP A 440 -31.36 -23.03 7.43
N ASN A 441 -30.76 -22.21 6.56
CA ASN A 441 -29.82 -22.71 5.55
C ASN A 441 -28.75 -23.61 6.21
N GLY A 442 -28.46 -24.76 5.60
CA GLY A 442 -27.39 -25.65 6.08
C GLY A 442 -26.03 -24.96 6.08
N LYS A 443 -25.06 -25.48 6.81
CA LYS A 443 -23.72 -24.91 6.94
C LYS A 443 -22.68 -26.00 6.69
N LEU A 444 -21.66 -25.72 5.90
CA LEU A 444 -20.44 -26.51 5.84
C LEU A 444 -19.47 -25.98 6.88
N ILE A 445 -19.04 -26.86 7.79
CA ILE A 445 -17.96 -26.59 8.74
C ILE A 445 -16.72 -27.32 8.25
N VAL A 446 -15.60 -26.62 8.22
CA VAL A 446 -14.27 -27.21 8.02
C VAL A 446 -13.38 -26.74 9.16
N ILE A 447 -12.72 -27.67 9.86
CA ILE A 447 -11.73 -27.37 10.89
C ILE A 447 -10.35 -27.74 10.34
N SER A 448 -9.46 -26.75 10.40
CA SER A 448 -8.07 -26.83 9.97
C SER A 448 -7.20 -26.29 11.10
N HIS A 449 -6.53 -27.18 11.83
CA HIS A 449 -5.81 -26.89 13.08
C HIS A 449 -6.69 -26.16 14.11
N GLN A 450 -6.40 -24.88 14.38
CA GLN A 450 -7.15 -24.00 15.30
C GLN A 450 -8.01 -22.98 14.55
N VAL A 451 -8.38 -23.27 13.30
CA VAL A 451 -9.28 -22.41 12.51
C VAL A 451 -10.49 -23.22 12.10
N MET A 452 -11.67 -22.61 12.30
CA MET A 452 -12.95 -23.11 11.83
C MET A 452 -13.43 -22.21 10.69
N GLU A 453 -13.61 -22.80 9.52
CA GLU A 453 -14.31 -22.21 8.37
C GLU A 453 -15.78 -22.60 8.44
N VAL A 454 -16.66 -21.60 8.33
CA VAL A 454 -18.11 -21.80 8.30
C VAL A 454 -18.65 -21.18 7.01
N THR A 455 -19.24 -22.01 6.15
CA THR A 455 -19.84 -21.61 4.88
C THR A 455 -21.33 -21.93 4.90
N GLU A 456 -22.19 -20.92 4.86
CA GLU A 456 -23.64 -21.13 4.72
C GLU A 456 -23.95 -21.74 3.34
N LEU A 457 -24.87 -22.70 3.27
CA LEU A 457 -25.28 -23.36 2.03
C LEU A 457 -26.45 -22.57 1.43
N GLY A 458 -26.26 -22.00 0.23
CA GLY A 458 -27.23 -21.11 -0.40
C GLY A 458 -26.64 -20.39 -1.62
N HIS A 459 -27.38 -19.42 -2.19
CA HIS A 459 -26.85 -18.56 -3.26
C HIS A 459 -26.01 -17.41 -2.66
N ASP A 460 -24.78 -17.25 -3.17
CA ASP A 460 -23.78 -16.23 -2.79
C ASP A 460 -23.22 -16.31 -1.35
N SER A 461 -22.87 -17.51 -0.90
CA SER A 461 -22.23 -17.70 0.41
C SER A 461 -20.71 -17.68 0.31
N TYR A 462 -20.08 -16.78 1.06
CA TYR A 462 -18.62 -16.75 1.24
C TYR A 462 -18.24 -17.42 2.57
N PRO A 463 -17.12 -18.16 2.62
CA PRO A 463 -16.64 -18.74 3.87
C PRO A 463 -16.30 -17.63 4.88
N THR A 464 -16.72 -17.81 6.12
CA THR A 464 -16.29 -16.98 7.25
C THR A 464 -15.31 -17.77 8.10
N TYR A 465 -14.16 -17.17 8.41
CA TYR A 465 -13.08 -17.81 9.14
C TYR A 465 -13.09 -17.39 10.62
N TYR A 466 -12.92 -18.38 11.51
CA TYR A 466 -12.87 -18.17 12.95
C TYR A 466 -11.65 -18.86 13.54
N HIS A 467 -10.90 -18.15 14.39
CA HIS A 467 -9.85 -18.74 15.22
C HIS A 467 -10.46 -19.35 16.48
N ILE A 468 -10.14 -20.61 16.73
CA ILE A 468 -10.54 -21.35 17.94
C ILE A 468 -9.55 -20.96 19.04
N SER A 469 -10.04 -20.30 20.08
CA SER A 469 -9.18 -19.77 21.16
C SER A 469 -8.56 -20.85 22.04
N GLN A 470 -9.09 -22.08 21.99
CA GLN A 470 -8.64 -23.24 22.76
C GLN A 470 -8.14 -24.34 21.83
N GLU A 471 -7.27 -25.22 22.32
CA GLU A 471 -6.87 -26.41 21.56
C GLU A 471 -8.08 -27.33 21.36
N VAL A 472 -8.19 -27.90 20.16
CA VAL A 472 -9.22 -28.88 19.82
C VAL A 472 -8.79 -30.22 20.42
N ASP A 473 -9.62 -30.76 21.31
CA ASP A 473 -9.48 -32.12 21.85
C ASP A 473 -9.91 -33.13 20.77
N TRP A 474 -8.93 -33.50 19.94
CA TRP A 474 -9.13 -34.46 18.86
C TRP A 474 -9.47 -35.86 19.37
N ASP A 475 -8.92 -36.27 20.52
CA ASP A 475 -9.19 -37.59 21.09
C ASP A 475 -10.66 -37.71 21.52
N TYR A 476 -11.18 -36.66 22.17
CA TYR A 476 -12.59 -36.60 22.51
C TYR A 476 -13.49 -36.51 21.27
N LEU A 477 -13.17 -35.63 20.32
CA LEU A 477 -13.98 -35.48 19.10
C LEU A 477 -14.03 -36.76 18.26
N LEU A 478 -12.91 -37.51 18.19
CA LEU A 478 -12.85 -38.81 17.51
C LEU A 478 -13.60 -39.90 18.27
N SER A 479 -13.68 -39.84 19.60
CA SER A 479 -14.45 -40.82 20.39
C SER A 479 -15.97 -40.79 20.12
N LEU A 480 -16.46 -39.67 19.56
CA LEU A 480 -17.87 -39.46 19.19
C LEU A 480 -18.19 -39.92 17.76
N MET A 481 -17.21 -40.51 17.06
CA MET A 481 -17.30 -40.86 15.64
C MET A 481 -16.88 -42.30 15.39
N GLU A 482 -17.59 -42.97 14.50
CA GLU A 482 -17.22 -44.29 14.00
C GLU A 482 -17.13 -44.26 12.47
N ALA A 483 -16.17 -45.01 11.92
CA ALA A 483 -16.04 -45.17 10.48
C ALA A 483 -17.27 -45.91 9.94
N SER A 484 -17.98 -45.28 9.00
CA SER A 484 -19.17 -45.89 8.42
C SER A 484 -18.78 -47.07 7.54
N PRO A 485 -19.40 -48.25 7.72
CA PRO A 485 -19.12 -49.44 6.91
C PRO A 485 -19.60 -49.32 5.46
N HIS A 486 -20.36 -48.26 5.13
CA HIS A 486 -20.86 -48.02 3.77
C HIS A 486 -19.91 -47.10 3.01
N SER A 487 -19.01 -47.70 2.23
CA SER A 487 -18.38 -47.01 1.10
C SER A 487 -19.46 -46.61 0.11
N TRP A 488 -19.61 -45.32 -0.18
CA TRP A 488 -20.35 -44.87 -1.35
C TRP A 488 -19.64 -45.43 -2.59
N THR A 489 -20.18 -46.50 -3.16
CA THR A 489 -19.82 -47.04 -4.49
C THR A 489 -20.47 -46.25 -5.59
#